data_AF-A0AAJ0XF77-F1
#
_entry.id   AF-A0AAJ0XF77-F1
#
_cell.length_a   1.000
_cell.length_b   1.000
_cell.length_c   1.000
_cell.angle_alpha   90.00
_cell.angle_beta   90.00
_cell.angle_gamma   90.00
#
_symmetry.space_group_name_H-M   'P 1'
#
loop_
_entity.id
_entity.type
_entity.pdbx_description
1 polymer ?
#
loop_
_entity_poly.entity_id
_entity_poly.type
_entity_poly.pdbx_seq_one_letter_code
_entity_poly.pdbx_strand_id
1 'polypeptide(L)'
;MTTAITHPLRTVLPLLGLVGALASGTALAETVTGKINGHGCAHGGHTCPADKLDPHLAFEPAFVLQQPDGEYFFLANVPRDVKVRHVLEEARATGSVDSTHNTMVVDEFMVRTPKGFKTVWSQQAHEDMHDYVYGEGWFQFSGEVQ
;
A
#
# COMPACT_ATOMS: atom_id res chain seq x y z
N MET A 1 36.83 -53.50 -47.70
CA MET A 1 37.02 -54.19 -46.41
C MET A 1 37.76 -53.23 -45.48
N THR A 2 37.06 -52.54 -44.58
CA THR A 2 37.70 -51.93 -43.40
C THR A 2 36.65 -51.82 -42.30
N THR A 3 36.84 -52.60 -41.25
CA THR A 3 36.10 -52.51 -39.98
C THR A 3 36.91 -51.62 -39.04
N ALA A 4 36.27 -50.67 -38.36
CA ALA A 4 36.74 -50.18 -37.07
C ALA A 4 35.57 -49.54 -36.32
N ILE A 5 35.03 -50.28 -35.36
CA ILE A 5 34.15 -49.80 -34.31
C ILE A 5 35.05 -49.37 -33.15
N THR A 6 34.99 -48.10 -32.73
CA THR A 6 35.44 -47.66 -31.40
C THR A 6 34.64 -46.45 -30.90
N HIS A 7 33.80 -46.71 -29.91
CA HIS A 7 33.36 -45.79 -28.85
C HIS A 7 33.60 -46.56 -27.53
N PRO A 8 33.69 -45.94 -26.33
CA PRO A 8 33.23 -44.60 -25.94
C PRO A 8 34.15 -43.90 -24.91
N LEU A 9 33.59 -42.90 -24.20
CA LEU A 9 34.07 -42.19 -23.00
C LEU A 9 35.05 -41.04 -23.30
N ARG A 10 34.91 -39.84 -22.74
CA ARG A 10 34.20 -39.42 -21.53
C ARG A 10 33.97 -37.91 -21.63
N THR A 11 32.73 -37.49 -21.47
CA THR A 11 32.28 -36.09 -21.37
C THR A 11 32.97 -35.39 -20.21
N VAL A 12 33.77 -34.37 -20.50
CA VAL A 12 34.25 -33.40 -19.52
C VAL A 12 33.22 -32.27 -19.49
N LEU A 13 32.34 -32.31 -18.50
CA LEU A 13 31.37 -31.25 -18.24
C LEU A 13 32.14 -30.08 -17.59
N PRO A 14 32.17 -28.87 -18.18
CA PRO A 14 32.85 -27.75 -17.54
C PRO A 14 32.01 -27.30 -16.35
N LEU A 15 32.67 -27.21 -15.19
CA LEU A 15 32.14 -26.66 -13.95
C LEU A 15 31.97 -25.14 -14.14
N LEU A 16 30.85 -24.71 -14.73
CA LEU A 16 30.54 -23.30 -14.88
C LEU A 16 29.10 -23.05 -14.40
N GLY A 17 28.97 -22.15 -13.43
CA GLY A 17 27.71 -21.47 -13.16
C GLY A 17 27.02 -21.90 -11.87
N LEU A 18 27.45 -21.33 -10.75
CA LEU A 18 26.50 -20.99 -9.68
C LEU A 18 26.99 -19.77 -8.90
N VAL A 19 27.17 -18.64 -9.60
CA VAL A 19 27.12 -17.32 -8.94
C VAL A 19 25.65 -16.91 -8.97
N GLY A 20 24.87 -17.43 -8.03
CA GLY A 20 23.51 -16.98 -7.78
C GLY A 20 23.59 -15.56 -7.25
N ALA A 21 23.32 -14.57 -8.11
CA ALA A 21 23.12 -13.20 -7.69
C ALA A 21 21.90 -13.15 -6.77
N LEU A 22 22.15 -13.01 -5.47
CA LEU A 22 21.16 -12.57 -4.51
C LEU A 22 20.80 -11.12 -4.87
N ALA A 23 19.85 -10.96 -5.78
CA ALA A 23 19.20 -9.69 -5.99
C ALA A 23 18.37 -9.41 -4.72
N SER A 24 18.97 -8.74 -3.76
CA SER A 24 18.24 -8.06 -2.68
C SER A 24 17.35 -7.02 -3.35
N GLY A 25 16.10 -7.39 -3.63
CA GLY A 25 15.09 -6.46 -4.11
C GLY A 25 14.85 -5.43 -3.02
N THR A 26 15.42 -4.24 -3.17
CA THR A 26 14.95 -3.08 -2.44
C THR A 26 13.54 -2.81 -2.96
N ALA A 27 12.52 -3.11 -2.16
CA ALA A 27 11.17 -2.63 -2.41
C ALA A 27 11.25 -1.10 -2.45
N LEU A 28 11.23 -0.52 -3.65
CA LEU A 28 11.15 0.91 -3.81
C LEU A 28 9.74 1.31 -3.42
N ALA A 29 9.62 2.28 -2.50
CA ALA A 29 8.32 2.86 -2.17
C ALA A 29 7.68 3.39 -3.46
N GLU A 30 6.56 2.80 -3.85
CA GLU A 30 5.78 3.21 -5.01
C GLU A 30 4.95 4.44 -4.66
N THR A 31 4.71 5.30 -5.65
CA THR A 31 3.86 6.49 -5.50
C THR A 31 2.62 6.34 -6.36
N VAL A 32 1.45 6.27 -5.73
CA VAL A 32 0.16 6.23 -6.41
C VAL A 32 -0.54 7.57 -6.24
N THR A 33 -1.07 8.13 -7.33
CA THR A 33 -1.85 9.38 -7.31
C THR A 33 -3.24 9.10 -7.86
N GLY A 34 -4.26 9.64 -7.20
CA GLY A 34 -5.66 9.43 -7.56
C GLY A 34 -6.59 10.32 -6.76
N LYS A 35 -7.85 9.92 -6.65
CA LYS A 35 -8.90 10.59 -5.88
C LYS A 35 -9.39 9.65 -4.80
N ILE A 36 -9.65 10.17 -3.60
CA ILE A 36 -10.31 9.33 -2.58
C ILE A 36 -11.77 9.14 -2.96
N ASN A 37 -12.21 7.90 -3.01
CA ASN A 37 -13.56 7.54 -3.39
C ASN A 37 -14.12 6.47 -2.45
N GLY A 38 -15.45 6.41 -2.33
CA GLY A 38 -16.12 5.28 -1.69
C GLY A 38 -15.83 4.00 -2.47
N HIS A 39 -15.58 2.91 -1.77
CA HIS A 39 -15.28 1.62 -2.39
C HIS A 39 -16.43 1.17 -3.32
N GLY A 40 -17.69 1.37 -2.92
CA GLY A 40 -18.84 1.00 -3.74
C GLY A 40 -18.84 1.72 -5.09
N CYS A 41 -18.57 3.02 -5.10
CA CYS A 41 -18.48 3.82 -6.32
C CYS A 41 -17.29 3.40 -7.18
N ALA A 42 -16.10 3.26 -6.55
CA ALA A 42 -14.87 2.91 -7.24
C ALA A 42 -14.98 1.54 -7.91
N HIS A 43 -15.54 0.55 -7.20
CA HIS A 43 -15.82 -0.78 -7.74
C HIS A 43 -16.78 -0.74 -8.93
N GLY A 44 -17.77 0.16 -8.90
CA GLY A 44 -18.67 0.42 -10.02
C GLY A 44 -18.08 1.29 -11.13
N GLY A 45 -16.79 1.65 -11.06
CA GLY A 45 -16.10 2.45 -12.08
C GLY A 45 -16.53 3.92 -12.13
N HIS A 46 -17.12 4.47 -11.06
CA HIS A 46 -17.62 5.84 -11.04
C HIS A 46 -17.23 6.61 -9.77
N THR A 47 -17.29 7.93 -9.85
CA THR A 47 -17.07 8.81 -8.70
C THR A 47 -18.33 8.87 -7.83
N CYS A 48 -18.17 8.89 -6.51
CA CYS A 48 -19.32 9.05 -5.62
C CYS A 48 -20.05 10.40 -5.82
N PRO A 49 -21.39 10.42 -5.68
CA PRO A 49 -22.21 11.61 -5.89
C PRO A 49 -21.97 12.67 -4.81
N ALA A 50 -21.49 13.85 -5.21
CA ALA A 50 -21.18 14.94 -4.29
C ALA A 50 -22.43 15.54 -3.61
N ASP A 51 -23.59 15.49 -4.27
CA ASP A 51 -24.88 16.00 -3.79
C ASP A 51 -25.52 15.13 -2.70
N LYS A 52 -25.03 13.89 -2.52
CA LYS A 52 -25.53 12.92 -1.53
C LYS A 52 -24.41 12.39 -0.64
N LEU A 53 -23.33 13.14 -0.54
CA LEU A 53 -22.07 12.67 0.02
C LEU A 53 -22.29 12.17 1.47
N ASP A 54 -22.83 12.99 2.36
CA ASP A 54 -22.92 12.68 3.80
C ASP A 54 -23.64 11.35 4.13
N PRO A 55 -24.91 11.10 3.70
CA PRO A 55 -25.55 9.82 3.96
C PRO A 55 -24.87 8.66 3.22
N HIS A 56 -24.31 8.90 2.04
CA HIS A 56 -23.66 7.86 1.27
C HIS A 56 -22.33 7.41 1.91
N LEU A 57 -21.48 8.34 2.36
CA LEU A 57 -20.22 8.05 3.04
C LEU A 57 -20.41 7.31 4.36
N ALA A 58 -21.55 7.49 5.03
CA ALA A 58 -21.87 6.77 6.25
C ALA A 58 -22.03 5.25 6.01
N PHE A 59 -22.55 4.85 4.85
CA PHE A 59 -22.78 3.46 4.48
C PHE A 59 -21.65 2.84 3.65
N GLU A 60 -20.68 3.62 3.19
CA GLU A 60 -19.52 3.10 2.48
C GLU A 60 -18.67 2.19 3.40
N PRO A 61 -18.44 0.92 3.00
CA PRO A 61 -17.70 -0.04 3.81
C PRO A 61 -16.21 0.33 3.92
N ALA A 62 -15.68 1.00 2.90
CA ALA A 62 -14.29 1.43 2.84
C ALA A 62 -14.13 2.62 1.90
N PHE A 63 -12.96 3.26 1.97
CA PHE A 63 -12.52 4.31 1.05
C PHE A 63 -11.20 3.89 0.42
N VAL A 64 -11.07 4.16 -0.87
CA VAL A 64 -9.95 3.73 -1.72
C VAL A 64 -9.36 4.93 -2.45
N LEU A 65 -8.11 4.79 -2.90
CA LEU A 65 -7.48 5.74 -3.82
C LEU A 65 -7.75 5.26 -5.24
N GLN A 66 -8.66 5.93 -5.95
CA GLN A 66 -9.02 5.59 -7.32
C GLN A 66 -8.23 6.43 -8.33
N GLN A 67 -7.59 5.77 -9.27
CA GLN A 67 -6.83 6.38 -10.35
C GLN A 67 -7.74 6.82 -11.51
N PRO A 68 -7.25 7.70 -12.41
CA PRO A 68 -8.05 8.20 -13.54
C PRO A 68 -8.53 7.12 -14.52
N ASP A 69 -7.83 5.98 -14.60
CA ASP A 69 -8.19 4.83 -15.43
C ASP A 69 -9.26 3.92 -14.79
N GLY A 70 -9.64 4.20 -13.55
CA GLY A 70 -10.66 3.47 -12.80
C GLY A 70 -10.09 2.42 -11.85
N GLU A 71 -8.81 2.05 -11.97
CA GLU A 71 -8.13 1.19 -11.01
C GLU A 71 -8.12 1.84 -9.63
N TYR A 72 -8.09 1.04 -8.58
CA TYR A 72 -8.09 1.56 -7.21
C TYR A 72 -7.27 0.71 -6.26
N PHE A 73 -6.72 1.36 -5.24
CA PHE A 73 -6.02 0.69 -4.15
C PHE A 73 -6.69 0.93 -2.81
N PHE A 74 -6.86 -0.15 -2.03
CA PHE A 74 -7.15 -0.07 -0.61
C PHE A 74 -5.91 0.43 0.14
N LEU A 75 -6.07 1.52 0.88
CA LEU A 75 -5.02 2.03 1.76
C LEU A 75 -5.17 1.32 3.12
N ALA A 76 -4.47 0.20 3.29
CA ALA A 76 -4.75 -0.82 4.32
C ALA A 76 -4.54 -0.32 5.76
N ASN A 77 -3.48 0.44 5.98
CA ASN A 77 -3.07 0.98 7.27
C ASN A 77 -3.56 2.41 7.53
N VAL A 78 -4.02 3.13 6.50
CA VAL A 78 -4.56 4.48 6.68
C VAL A 78 -5.94 4.40 7.34
N PRO A 79 -6.15 5.05 8.50
CA PRO A 79 -7.42 5.01 9.22
C PRO A 79 -8.62 5.50 8.40
N ARG A 80 -9.81 4.93 8.67
CA ARG A 80 -11.06 5.33 7.98
C ARG A 80 -11.37 6.82 8.15
N ASP A 81 -11.16 7.37 9.34
CA ASP A 81 -11.47 8.76 9.65
C ASP A 81 -10.55 9.74 8.92
N VAL A 82 -9.30 9.35 8.65
CA VAL A 82 -8.39 10.11 7.79
C VAL A 82 -8.93 10.11 6.35
N LYS A 83 -9.28 8.93 5.81
CA LYS A 83 -9.76 8.81 4.42
C LYS A 83 -11.08 9.53 4.18
N VAL A 84 -12.06 9.38 5.09
CA VAL A 84 -13.41 9.94 4.90
C VAL A 84 -13.41 11.48 4.85
N ARG A 85 -12.48 12.14 5.54
CA ARG A 85 -12.33 13.61 5.55
C ARG A 85 -11.87 14.18 4.20
N HIS A 86 -11.32 13.33 3.33
CA HIS A 86 -10.72 13.72 2.05
C HIS A 86 -11.44 13.12 0.86
N VAL A 87 -12.68 12.62 1.03
CA VAL A 87 -13.43 12.00 -0.05
C VAL A 87 -13.70 13.04 -1.15
N LEU A 88 -13.51 12.60 -2.38
CA LEU A 88 -13.51 13.39 -3.60
C LEU A 88 -12.33 14.39 -3.75
N GLU A 89 -11.35 14.40 -2.85
CA GLU A 89 -10.13 15.18 -3.01
C GLU A 89 -9.07 14.38 -3.76
N GLU A 90 -8.24 15.07 -4.55
CA GLU A 90 -7.05 14.47 -5.16
C GLU A 90 -6.02 14.19 -4.07
N ALA A 91 -5.47 12.99 -4.09
CA ALA A 91 -4.54 12.50 -3.08
C ALA A 91 -3.40 11.70 -3.72
N ARG A 92 -2.33 11.55 -2.95
CA ARG A 92 -1.15 10.78 -3.27
C ARG A 92 -0.80 9.91 -2.08
N ALA A 93 -0.43 8.67 -2.34
CA ALA A 93 0.08 7.75 -1.34
C ALA A 93 1.47 7.26 -1.78
N THR A 94 2.40 7.16 -0.84
CA THR A 94 3.69 6.48 -1.02
C THR A 94 3.74 5.24 -0.15
N GLY A 95 4.40 4.16 -0.60
CA GLY A 95 4.48 2.92 0.18
C GLY A 95 4.61 1.66 -0.67
N SER A 96 4.24 0.52 -0.10
CA SER A 96 4.34 -0.80 -0.75
C SER A 96 3.00 -1.21 -1.35
N VAL A 97 3.00 -1.56 -2.63
CA VAL A 97 1.80 -1.98 -3.37
C VAL A 97 1.77 -3.51 -3.49
N ASP A 98 0.62 -4.09 -3.19
CA ASP A 98 0.23 -5.45 -3.54
C ASP A 98 -0.83 -5.38 -4.64
N SER A 99 -0.37 -5.53 -5.89
CA SER A 99 -1.22 -5.53 -7.07
C SER A 99 -2.11 -6.77 -7.19
N THR A 100 -1.82 -7.85 -6.48
CA THR A 100 -2.68 -9.05 -6.50
C THR A 100 -3.98 -8.81 -5.73
N HIS A 101 -3.90 -8.00 -4.68
CA HIS A 101 -5.02 -7.70 -3.79
C HIS A 101 -5.49 -6.24 -3.88
N ASN A 102 -5.02 -5.48 -4.87
CA ASN A 102 -5.31 -4.05 -5.04
C ASN A 102 -5.16 -3.27 -3.73
N THR A 103 -4.08 -3.54 -3.00
CA THR A 103 -3.87 -3.02 -1.66
C THR A 103 -2.53 -2.31 -1.58
N MET A 104 -2.45 -1.29 -0.73
CA MET A 104 -1.25 -0.53 -0.47
C MET A 104 -1.06 -0.38 1.04
N VAL A 105 0.13 -0.73 1.51
CA VAL A 105 0.62 -0.33 2.84
C VAL A 105 1.32 1.01 2.66
N VAL A 106 0.75 2.05 3.25
CA VAL A 106 1.10 3.45 2.99
C VAL A 106 2.12 3.96 4.02
N ASP A 107 3.21 4.56 3.55
CA ASP A 107 4.18 5.28 4.38
C ASP A 107 3.73 6.73 4.60
N GLU A 108 3.35 7.43 3.53
CA GLU A 108 2.78 8.78 3.59
C GLU A 108 1.51 8.90 2.76
N PHE A 109 0.51 9.58 3.33
CA PHE A 109 -0.73 9.93 2.67
C PHE A 109 -0.84 11.45 2.58
N MET A 110 -0.89 11.98 1.36
CA MET A 110 -0.93 13.40 1.07
C MET A 110 -2.17 13.77 0.27
N VAL A 111 -2.65 14.99 0.49
CA VAL A 111 -3.83 15.54 -0.18
C VAL A 111 -3.45 16.81 -0.92
N ARG A 112 -4.07 17.03 -2.09
CA ARG A 112 -3.83 18.22 -2.91
C ARG A 112 -4.39 19.46 -2.24
N THR A 113 -3.56 20.48 -2.10
CA THR A 113 -3.94 21.82 -1.63
C THR A 113 -3.57 22.87 -2.70
N PRO A 114 -4.02 24.13 -2.55
CA PRO A 114 -3.56 25.21 -3.43
C PRO A 114 -2.04 25.42 -3.45
N LYS A 115 -1.34 25.01 -2.38
CA LYS A 115 0.13 25.13 -2.25
C LYS A 115 0.88 23.85 -2.67
N GLY A 116 0.18 22.85 -3.21
CA GLY A 116 0.75 21.55 -3.55
C GLY A 116 0.24 20.43 -2.63
N PHE A 117 0.91 19.29 -2.63
CA PHE A 117 0.53 18.17 -1.76
C PHE A 117 0.96 18.41 -0.32
N LYS A 118 0.06 18.15 0.63
CA LYS A 118 0.32 18.22 2.07
C LYS A 118 0.10 16.84 2.68
N THR A 119 1.08 16.34 3.43
CA THR A 119 0.93 15.10 4.22
C THR A 119 -0.13 15.32 5.31
N VAL A 120 -1.13 14.45 5.31
CA VAL A 120 -2.23 14.44 6.30
C VAL A 120 -2.16 13.25 7.24
N TRP A 121 -1.38 12.23 6.88
CA TRP A 121 -1.09 11.07 7.72
C TRP A 121 0.22 10.41 7.25
N SER A 122 0.98 9.82 8.19
CA SER A 122 2.11 8.94 7.88
C SER A 122 2.20 7.80 8.88
N GLN A 123 2.76 6.66 8.46
CA GLN A 123 2.99 5.49 9.30
C GLN A 123 3.87 5.86 10.51
N GLN A 124 4.99 6.56 10.27
CA GLN A 124 5.90 6.98 11.33
C GLN A 124 5.21 7.86 12.38
N ALA A 125 4.45 8.88 11.97
CA ALA A 125 3.78 9.76 12.93
C ALA A 125 2.69 9.02 13.73
N HIS A 126 2.07 7.99 13.14
CA HIS A 126 1.12 7.13 13.83
C HIS A 126 1.82 6.24 14.87
N GLU A 127 2.95 5.64 14.52
CA GLU A 127 3.77 4.82 15.43
C GLU A 127 4.33 5.66 16.58
N ASP A 128 4.87 6.85 16.30
CA ASP A 128 5.37 7.79 17.32
C ASP A 128 4.26 8.17 18.32
N MET A 129 3.04 8.43 17.82
CA MET A 129 1.89 8.74 18.66
C MET A 129 1.47 7.54 19.51
N HIS A 130 1.44 6.35 18.91
CA HIS A 130 1.15 5.11 19.64
C HIS A 130 2.17 4.91 20.77
N ASP A 131 3.45 5.03 20.48
CA ASP A 131 4.52 4.85 21.46
C ASP A 131 4.50 5.93 22.54
N TYR A 132 4.15 7.17 22.19
CA TYR A 132 3.94 8.23 23.20
C TYR A 132 2.77 7.92 24.15
N VAL A 133 1.62 7.47 23.61
CA VAL A 133 0.42 7.19 24.40
C VAL A 133 0.59 5.94 25.27
N TYR A 134 1.23 4.89 24.75
CA TYR A 134 1.30 3.58 25.40
C TYR A 134 2.65 3.26 26.05
N GLY A 135 3.75 3.87 25.60
CA GLY A 135 5.11 3.62 26.12
C GLY A 135 5.41 4.32 27.44
N GLU A 136 4.83 5.50 27.68
CA GLU A 136 5.07 6.32 28.88
C GLU A 136 4.04 6.04 30.02
N GLY A 137 3.26 4.96 29.95
CA GLY A 137 2.46 4.50 31.10
C GLY A 137 1.30 5.41 31.53
N TRP A 138 0.73 6.22 30.62
CA TRP A 138 -0.40 7.11 30.89
C TRP A 138 -1.69 6.41 31.36
N PHE A 139 -1.74 5.07 31.28
CA PHE A 139 -2.77 4.25 31.92
C PHE A 139 -2.33 3.75 33.31
N GLN A 140 -1.88 4.64 34.21
CA GLN A 140 -1.95 4.35 35.64
C GLN A 140 -3.40 4.53 36.09
N PHE A 141 -4.15 3.44 36.20
CA PHE A 141 -5.43 3.44 36.89
C PHE A 141 -5.19 3.83 38.36
N SER A 142 -5.38 5.11 38.70
CA SER A 142 -5.49 5.58 40.08
C SER A 142 -6.84 5.14 40.65
N GLY A 143 -6.99 3.83 40.88
CA GLY A 143 -8.11 3.26 41.59
C GLY A 143 -7.57 2.33 42.66
N GLU A 144 -7.41 2.82 43.87
CA GLU A 144 -7.41 1.95 45.05
C GLU A 144 -8.74 1.21 45.05
N VAL A 145 -8.68 -0.11 44.87
CA VAL A 145 -9.82 -1.00 45.06
C VAL A 145 -10.12 -0.97 46.56
N GLN A 146 -11.19 -0.30 46.96
CA GLN A 146 -11.77 -0.41 48.30
C GLN A 146 -12.50 -1.74 48.46
#